data_AF-A0A2D8AAM8-F1
#
_entry.id   AF-A0A2D8AAM8-F1
#
_cell.length_a   1.000
_cell.length_b   1.000
_cell.length_c   1.000
_cell.angle_alpha   90.00
_cell.angle_beta   90.00
_cell.angle_gamma   90.00
#
_symmetry.space_group_name_H-M   'P 1'
#
loop_
_entity.id
_entity.type
_entity.pdbx_description
1 polymer ?
#
loop_
_entity_poly.entity_id
_entity_poly.type
_entity_poly.pdbx_seq_one_letter_code
_entity_poly.pdbx_strand_id
1 'polypeptide(L)'
;MQLYITPDDAVNKKVIADAKAAGYTAVVISIDAPAAGKSDEVIRQGYKFPKLPKPYLQHGIKSGLDWDDVKMVMRESGLPVLIKGVTTPELADEAMRRGLAGVIVSNHGGRQIDGLPGSFDVLPSVVKAVKGRGVVLVDSGFRRGADVFKALACGADAVGIGRPVLFGPAVGGWEGVQSTYARLAEELAFTMNVAGVSTIAEITDKFLIEPKNV
;
A
#
# COMPACT_ATOMS: atom_id res chain seq x y z
N MET A 1 1.90 -4.94 -10.25
CA MET A 1 0.43 -5.12 -10.33
C MET A 1 -0.10 -5.46 -8.94
N GLN A 2 -1.24 -4.92 -8.54
CA GLN A 2 -1.96 -5.37 -7.34
C GLN A 2 -2.90 -6.53 -7.70
N LEU A 3 -2.85 -7.62 -6.92
CA LEU A 3 -3.61 -8.85 -7.08
C LEU A 3 -4.46 -9.13 -5.83
N TYR A 4 -5.73 -9.47 -6.04
CA TYR A 4 -6.50 -10.27 -5.07
C TYR A 4 -6.54 -11.70 -5.56
N ILE A 5 -6.22 -12.64 -4.68
CA ILE A 5 -6.24 -14.07 -5.05
C ILE A 5 -7.69 -14.53 -5.11
N THR A 6 -8.06 -15.16 -6.22
CA THR A 6 -9.37 -15.78 -6.41
C THR A 6 -9.30 -17.26 -6.01
N PRO A 7 -10.44 -17.94 -5.77
CA PRO A 7 -10.47 -19.38 -5.58
C PRO A 7 -10.01 -20.21 -6.79
N ASP A 8 -9.92 -19.60 -7.98
CA ASP A 8 -9.52 -20.26 -9.22
C ASP A 8 -8.05 -19.95 -9.55
N ASP A 9 -7.18 -20.93 -9.34
CA ASP A 9 -5.75 -20.82 -9.62
C ASP A 9 -5.43 -20.57 -11.09
N ALA A 10 -6.24 -21.06 -12.03
CA ALA A 10 -6.02 -20.81 -13.45
C ALA A 10 -6.24 -19.34 -13.78
N VAL A 11 -7.26 -18.71 -13.17
CA VAL A 11 -7.51 -17.28 -13.29
C VAL A 11 -6.35 -16.48 -12.68
N ASN A 12 -5.89 -16.85 -11.48
CA ASN A 12 -4.75 -16.20 -10.82
C ASN A 12 -3.49 -16.25 -11.69
N LYS A 13 -3.14 -17.43 -12.19
CA LYS A 13 -1.98 -17.65 -13.08
C LYS A 13 -2.07 -16.83 -14.36
N LYS A 14 -3.26 -16.78 -14.98
CA LYS A 14 -3.46 -15.99 -16.20
C LYS A 14 -3.22 -14.50 -15.93
N VAL A 15 -3.80 -13.95 -14.87
CA VAL A 15 -3.63 -12.52 -14.51
C VAL A 15 -2.17 -12.20 -14.23
N ILE A 16 -1.45 -13.10 -13.55
CA ILE A 16 -0.01 -12.96 -13.30
C ILE A 16 0.79 -12.97 -14.61
N ALA A 17 0.49 -13.90 -15.52
CA ALA A 17 1.16 -14.00 -16.82
C ALA A 17 0.89 -12.76 -17.70
N ASP A 18 -0.35 -12.30 -17.76
CA ASP A 18 -0.74 -11.08 -18.49
C ASP A 18 0.01 -9.86 -17.93
N ALA A 19 0.13 -9.75 -16.60
CA ALA A 19 0.87 -8.67 -15.96
C ALA A 19 2.37 -8.72 -16.30
N LYS A 20 2.96 -9.91 -16.31
CA LYS A 20 4.37 -10.08 -16.71
C LYS A 20 4.57 -9.68 -18.17
N ALA A 21 3.68 -10.11 -19.06
CA ALA A 21 3.72 -9.73 -20.48
C ALA A 21 3.53 -8.22 -20.69
N ALA A 22 2.75 -7.56 -19.84
CA ALA A 22 2.56 -6.11 -19.84
C ALA A 22 3.73 -5.33 -19.18
N GLY A 23 4.80 -6.00 -18.74
CA GLY A 23 6.00 -5.35 -18.20
C GLY A 23 5.91 -4.93 -16.73
N TYR A 24 4.95 -5.44 -15.96
CA TYR A 24 4.94 -5.21 -14.51
C TYR A 24 6.17 -5.85 -13.86
N THR A 25 6.79 -5.12 -12.92
CA THR A 25 8.04 -5.52 -12.27
C THR A 25 7.88 -6.13 -10.88
N ALA A 26 6.67 -6.11 -10.33
CA ALA A 26 6.35 -6.67 -9.02
C ALA A 26 4.88 -7.05 -8.92
N VAL A 27 4.55 -7.96 -8.00
CA VAL A 27 3.18 -8.33 -7.63
C VAL A 27 2.92 -7.91 -6.18
N VAL A 28 1.80 -7.25 -5.93
CA VAL A 28 1.35 -6.85 -4.60
C VAL A 28 0.08 -7.62 -4.27
N ILE A 29 0.14 -8.52 -3.30
CA ILE A 29 -1.02 -9.29 -2.83
C ILE A 29 -1.71 -8.47 -1.73
N SER A 30 -2.97 -8.07 -1.94
CA SER A 30 -3.75 -7.41 -0.90
C SER A 30 -4.40 -8.46 0.00
N ILE A 31 -4.04 -8.47 1.28
CA ILE A 31 -4.49 -9.48 2.25
C ILE A 31 -5.54 -8.98 3.23
N ASP A 32 -5.80 -7.67 3.24
CA ASP A 32 -6.65 -6.97 4.22
C ASP A 32 -8.10 -6.76 3.77
N ALA A 33 -8.49 -7.30 2.61
CA ALA A 33 -9.84 -7.16 2.06
C ALA A 33 -10.38 -8.49 1.49
N PRO A 34 -10.52 -9.56 2.31
CA PRO A 34 -11.18 -10.79 1.90
C PRO A 34 -12.68 -10.59 1.60
N ALA A 35 -13.25 -9.49 2.10
CA ALA A 35 -14.59 -9.02 1.79
C ALA A 35 -14.59 -7.49 1.64
N ALA A 36 -15.69 -6.94 1.14
CA ALA A 36 -15.87 -5.49 1.14
C ALA A 36 -16.12 -4.99 2.58
N GLY A 37 -15.38 -3.97 2.99
CA GLY A 37 -15.65 -3.27 4.24
C GLY A 37 -17.03 -2.62 4.26
N LYS A 38 -17.58 -2.47 5.46
CA LYS A 38 -18.94 -1.94 5.67
C LYS A 38 -18.88 -0.44 5.93
N SER A 39 -19.13 0.36 4.91
CA SER A 39 -19.23 1.81 5.05
C SER A 39 -20.67 2.21 5.35
N ASP A 40 -20.89 2.81 6.53
CA ASP A 40 -22.19 3.37 6.94
C ASP A 40 -22.74 4.37 5.93
N GLU A 41 -21.87 5.21 5.37
CA GLU A 41 -22.26 6.19 4.35
C GLU A 41 -22.80 5.49 3.10
N VAL A 42 -22.08 4.48 2.59
CA VAL A 42 -22.50 3.70 1.41
C VAL A 42 -23.82 2.98 1.68
N ILE A 43 -24.00 2.43 2.88
CA ILE A 43 -25.24 1.77 3.32
C ILE A 43 -26.40 2.78 3.33
N ARG A 44 -26.22 3.97 3.93
CA ARG A 44 -27.25 5.02 3.99
C ARG A 44 -27.61 5.55 2.61
N GLN A 45 -26.63 5.70 1.73
CA GLN A 45 -26.86 6.15 0.35
C GLN A 45 -27.55 5.07 -0.51
N GLY A 46 -27.64 3.82 -0.04
CA GLY A 46 -28.09 2.69 -0.84
C GLY A 46 -27.24 2.51 -2.11
N TYR A 47 -25.98 2.96 -2.08
CA TYR A 47 -25.15 3.04 -3.27
C TYR A 47 -24.89 1.63 -3.80
N LYS A 48 -25.29 1.41 -5.06
CA LYS A 48 -25.00 0.19 -5.79
C LYS A 48 -23.83 0.46 -6.70
N PHE A 49 -22.74 -0.30 -6.53
CA PHE A 49 -21.62 -0.22 -7.45
C PHE A 49 -22.11 -0.42 -8.88
N PRO A 50 -21.71 0.46 -9.83
CA PRO A 50 -22.01 0.25 -11.23
C PRO A 50 -21.45 -1.12 -11.66
N LYS A 51 -22.18 -1.80 -12.55
CA LYS A 51 -21.75 -3.08 -13.13
C LYS A 51 -20.58 -2.82 -14.09
N LEU A 52 -19.41 -2.56 -13.54
CA LEU A 52 -18.17 -2.47 -14.29
C LEU A 52 -17.69 -3.89 -14.60
N PRO A 53 -17.09 -4.13 -15.79
CA PRO A 53 -16.45 -5.40 -16.07
C PRO A 53 -15.35 -5.64 -15.03
N LYS A 54 -15.49 -6.72 -14.28
CA LYS A 54 -14.53 -7.20 -13.28
C LYS A 54 -13.90 -8.48 -13.80
N PRO A 55 -13.07 -8.41 -14.87
CA PRO A 55 -12.77 -9.56 -15.72
C PRO A 55 -12.21 -10.76 -14.95
N TYR A 56 -11.40 -10.54 -13.91
CA TYR A 56 -10.93 -11.63 -13.05
C TYR A 56 -11.65 -11.70 -11.68
N LEU A 57 -12.08 -10.57 -11.12
CA LEU A 57 -12.76 -10.55 -9.80
C LEU A 57 -14.20 -11.07 -9.84
N GLN A 58 -14.75 -11.35 -11.02
CA GLN A 58 -16.02 -12.10 -11.15
C GLN A 58 -15.94 -13.50 -10.51
N HIS A 59 -14.73 -14.06 -10.36
CA HIS A 59 -14.49 -15.33 -9.69
C HIS A 59 -14.45 -15.21 -8.14
N GLY A 60 -14.67 -14.01 -7.61
CA GLY A 60 -14.63 -13.74 -6.18
C GLY A 60 -13.22 -13.55 -5.62
N ILE A 61 -13.15 -13.15 -4.36
CA ILE A 61 -11.90 -13.08 -3.59
C ILE A 61 -11.86 -14.30 -2.67
N LYS A 62 -10.71 -14.97 -2.58
CA LYS A 62 -10.52 -16.13 -1.71
C LYS A 62 -10.62 -15.69 -0.24
N SER A 63 -11.49 -16.34 0.53
CA SER A 63 -11.74 -16.03 1.95
C SER A 63 -10.76 -16.70 2.91
N GLY A 64 -10.22 -17.87 2.55
CA GLY A 64 -9.19 -18.60 3.29
C GLY A 64 -7.83 -18.46 2.62
N LEU A 65 -7.30 -17.24 2.59
CA LEU A 65 -5.96 -16.98 2.08
C LEU A 65 -4.92 -17.52 3.05
N ASP A 66 -3.95 -18.26 2.54
CA ASP A 66 -2.83 -18.76 3.34
C ASP A 66 -1.47 -18.50 2.67
N TRP A 67 -0.41 -19.01 3.29
CA TRP A 67 0.95 -18.82 2.76
C TRP A 67 1.28 -19.68 1.54
N ASP A 68 0.54 -20.77 1.28
CA ASP A 68 0.75 -21.58 0.10
C ASP A 68 0.20 -20.86 -1.14
N ASP A 69 -0.86 -20.08 -0.99
CA ASP A 69 -1.31 -19.12 -2.01
C ASP A 69 -0.23 -18.09 -2.35
N VAL A 70 0.40 -17.51 -1.33
CA VAL A 70 1.50 -16.55 -1.51
C VAL A 70 2.68 -17.20 -2.24
N LYS A 71 3.06 -18.42 -1.85
CA LYS A 71 4.11 -19.20 -2.54
C LYS A 71 3.73 -19.49 -3.99
N MET A 72 2.46 -19.79 -4.29
CA MET A 72 1.98 -19.97 -5.66
C MET A 72 2.22 -18.69 -6.46
N VAL A 73 1.83 -17.52 -5.96
CA VAL A 73 2.07 -16.25 -6.66
C VAL A 73 3.56 -15.98 -6.87
N MET A 74 4.40 -16.24 -5.87
CA MET A 74 5.86 -16.09 -5.98
C MET A 74 6.43 -17.00 -7.09
N ARG A 75 6.04 -18.28 -7.10
CA ARG A 75 6.50 -19.26 -8.10
C ARG A 75 6.05 -18.90 -9.52
N GLU A 76 4.76 -18.62 -9.69
CA GLU A 76 4.17 -18.41 -11.03
C GLU A 76 4.57 -17.06 -11.63
N SER A 77 4.77 -16.03 -10.81
CA SER A 77 5.21 -14.72 -11.29
C SER A 77 6.69 -14.71 -11.67
N GLY A 78 7.55 -15.26 -10.80
CA GLY A 78 8.99 -15.03 -10.86
C GLY A 78 9.37 -13.55 -10.73
N LEU A 79 8.51 -12.74 -10.11
CA LEU A 79 8.71 -11.32 -9.84
C LEU A 79 8.83 -11.10 -8.31
N PRO A 80 9.43 -9.98 -7.86
CA PRO A 80 9.29 -9.51 -6.49
C PRO A 80 7.81 -9.49 -6.04
N VAL A 81 7.51 -10.18 -4.93
CA VAL A 81 6.17 -10.22 -4.34
C VAL A 81 6.16 -9.47 -3.02
N LEU A 82 5.21 -8.54 -2.87
CA LEU A 82 4.91 -7.85 -1.62
C LEU A 82 3.53 -8.24 -1.12
N ILE A 83 3.30 -8.18 0.19
CA ILE A 83 1.96 -8.21 0.77
C ILE A 83 1.55 -6.83 1.26
N LYS A 84 0.32 -6.43 0.98
CA LYS A 84 -0.30 -5.18 1.40
C LYS A 84 -1.40 -5.42 2.41
N GLY A 85 -1.41 -4.62 3.46
CA GLY A 85 -2.34 -4.77 4.59
C GLY A 85 -1.64 -5.19 5.88
N VAL A 86 -0.32 -4.98 5.97
CA VAL A 86 0.48 -5.36 7.13
C VAL A 86 0.36 -4.28 8.19
N THR A 87 -0.14 -4.63 9.37
CA THR A 87 -0.32 -3.69 10.49
C THR A 87 0.43 -4.11 11.75
N THR A 88 1.12 -5.26 11.72
CA THR A 88 1.84 -5.81 12.88
C THR A 88 3.27 -6.21 12.53
N PRO A 89 4.22 -6.07 13.48
CA PRO A 89 5.61 -6.49 13.27
C PRO A 89 5.77 -7.99 13.05
N GLU A 90 4.93 -8.83 13.67
CA GLU A 90 5.00 -10.29 13.55
C GLU A 90 4.73 -10.75 12.12
N LEU A 91 3.72 -10.16 11.47
CA LEU A 91 3.39 -10.47 10.08
C LEU A 91 4.47 -9.99 9.12
N ALA A 92 5.09 -8.84 9.40
CA ALA A 92 6.20 -8.34 8.61
C ALA A 92 7.43 -9.25 8.70
N ASP A 93 7.79 -9.70 9.91
CA ASP A 93 8.88 -10.66 10.11
C ASP A 93 8.61 -12.01 9.42
N GLU A 94 7.37 -12.51 9.52
CA GLU A 94 6.94 -13.73 8.85
C GLU A 94 7.06 -13.62 7.33
N ALA A 95 6.64 -12.49 6.74
CA ALA A 95 6.77 -12.23 5.31
C ALA A 95 8.24 -12.27 4.86
N MET A 96 9.13 -11.64 5.64
CA MET A 96 10.56 -11.65 5.32
C MET A 96 11.18 -13.05 5.44
N ARG A 97 10.81 -13.83 6.47
CA ARG A 97 11.28 -15.22 6.61
C ARG A 97 10.85 -16.12 5.46
N ARG A 98 9.77 -15.76 4.75
CA ARG A 98 9.25 -16.48 3.58
C ARG A 98 9.80 -15.98 2.25
N GLY A 99 10.71 -15.00 2.26
CA GLY A 99 11.37 -14.49 1.05
C GLY A 99 10.50 -13.55 0.23
N LEU A 100 9.50 -12.91 0.82
CA LEU A 100 8.81 -11.80 0.16
C LEU A 100 9.77 -10.62 0.00
N ALA A 101 9.62 -9.89 -1.09
CA ALA A 101 10.49 -8.76 -1.43
C ALA A 101 10.21 -7.52 -0.57
N GLY A 102 9.07 -7.47 0.11
CA GLY A 102 8.69 -6.34 0.95
C GLY A 102 7.27 -6.43 1.48
N VAL A 103 6.87 -5.40 2.22
CA VAL A 103 5.52 -5.24 2.78
C VAL A 103 4.99 -3.84 2.51
N ILE A 104 3.67 -3.70 2.48
CA ILE A 104 2.99 -2.41 2.46
C ILE A 104 2.18 -2.28 3.75
N VAL A 105 2.61 -1.34 4.60
CA VAL A 105 1.90 -0.94 5.81
C VAL A 105 0.65 -0.17 5.41
N SER A 106 -0.51 -0.76 5.67
CA SER A 106 -1.78 -0.27 5.15
C SER A 106 -2.93 -0.76 6.01
N ASN A 107 -3.89 0.12 6.30
CA ASN A 107 -5.21 -0.24 6.83
C ASN A 107 -6.31 -0.03 5.77
N HIS A 108 -5.93 -0.12 4.50
CA HIS A 108 -6.80 0.08 3.35
C HIS A 108 -7.45 1.47 3.29
N GLY A 109 -6.78 2.49 3.83
CA GLY A 109 -7.29 3.85 3.92
C GLY A 109 -8.44 3.99 4.91
N GLY A 110 -8.48 3.17 5.95
CA GLY A 110 -9.54 3.15 6.98
C GLY A 110 -10.87 2.65 6.43
N ARG A 111 -10.85 1.66 5.53
CA ARG A 111 -12.06 1.19 4.81
C ARG A 111 -12.47 -0.24 5.14
N GLN A 112 -11.66 -0.98 5.89
CA GLN A 112 -11.88 -2.40 6.16
C GLN A 112 -12.30 -2.61 7.62
N ILE A 113 -11.33 -2.72 8.52
CA ILE A 113 -11.58 -2.92 9.95
C ILE A 113 -11.47 -1.56 10.66
N ASP A 114 -12.55 -1.11 11.27
CA ASP A 114 -12.57 0.10 12.08
C ASP A 114 -11.90 -0.13 13.45
N GLY A 115 -11.31 0.92 14.03
CA GLY A 115 -10.55 0.85 15.27
C GLY A 115 -9.13 0.29 15.15
N LEU A 116 -8.66 -0.02 13.94
CA LEU A 116 -7.23 -0.27 13.71
C LEU A 116 -6.42 1.02 13.94
N PRO A 117 -5.16 0.91 14.40
CA PRO A 117 -4.27 2.06 14.49
C PRO A 117 -4.06 2.72 13.12
N GLY A 118 -3.63 3.99 13.14
CA GLY A 118 -3.18 4.66 11.94
C GLY A 118 -1.99 3.92 11.32
N SER A 119 -1.93 3.81 10.00
CA SER A 119 -0.82 3.12 9.33
C SER A 119 0.54 3.75 9.63
N PHE A 120 0.58 5.06 9.89
CA PHE A 120 1.80 5.75 10.33
C PHE A 120 2.23 5.31 11.75
N ASP A 121 1.29 5.09 12.67
CA ASP A 121 1.60 4.75 14.07
C ASP A 121 2.26 3.37 14.20
N VAL A 122 1.88 2.42 13.33
CA VAL A 122 2.47 1.08 13.33
C VAL A 122 3.74 0.97 12.49
N LEU A 123 4.00 1.94 11.59
CA LEU A 123 5.11 1.90 10.64
C LEU A 123 6.48 1.66 11.31
N PRO A 124 6.90 2.38 12.38
CA PRO A 124 8.22 2.17 12.98
C PRO A 124 8.44 0.73 13.48
N SER A 125 7.39 0.12 14.05
CA SER A 125 7.47 -1.27 14.53
C SER A 125 7.64 -2.26 13.38
N VAL A 126 6.96 -2.03 12.25
CA VAL A 126 7.07 -2.86 11.04
C VAL A 126 8.45 -2.72 10.41
N VAL A 127 8.97 -1.49 10.26
CA VAL A 127 10.33 -1.24 9.74
C VAL A 127 11.37 -1.99 10.58
N LYS A 128 11.27 -1.88 11.91
CA LYS A 128 12.15 -2.60 12.84
C LYS A 128 12.02 -4.13 12.70
N ALA A 129 10.85 -4.65 12.40
CA ALA A 129 10.66 -6.07 12.16
C ALA A 129 11.25 -6.52 10.82
N VAL A 130 11.15 -5.71 9.77
CA VAL A 130 11.71 -6.04 8.44
C VAL A 130 13.24 -6.10 8.46
N LYS A 131 13.91 -5.23 9.23
CA LYS A 131 15.38 -5.24 9.41
C LYS A 131 16.17 -5.19 8.09
N GLY A 132 15.69 -4.40 7.12
CA GLY A 132 16.34 -4.25 5.81
C GLY A 132 16.30 -5.48 4.90
N ARG A 133 15.55 -6.54 5.25
CA ARG A 133 15.43 -7.76 4.42
C ARG A 133 14.57 -7.58 3.17
N GLY A 134 13.81 -6.50 3.09
CA GLY A 134 12.93 -6.17 1.98
C GLY A 134 12.44 -4.73 2.10
N VAL A 135 11.72 -4.27 1.09
CA VAL A 135 11.21 -2.89 1.06
C VAL A 135 9.99 -2.72 1.96
N VAL A 136 9.86 -1.56 2.59
CA VAL A 136 8.72 -1.15 3.40
C VAL A 136 8.04 0.03 2.74
N LEU A 137 6.87 -0.22 2.17
CA LEU A 137 6.00 0.85 1.66
C LEU A 137 4.92 1.15 2.69
N VAL A 138 4.32 2.34 2.63
CA VAL A 138 3.22 2.71 3.53
C VAL A 138 2.15 3.53 2.79
N ASP A 139 0.88 3.34 3.11
CA ASP A 139 -0.22 4.18 2.60
C ASP A 139 -1.17 4.59 3.74
N SER A 140 -2.37 5.09 3.39
CA SER A 140 -3.46 5.38 4.35
C SER A 140 -3.26 6.64 5.21
N GLY A 141 -3.34 7.81 4.58
CA GLY A 141 -3.50 9.08 5.31
C GLY A 141 -2.67 10.23 4.78
N PHE A 142 -1.65 9.94 3.98
CA PHE A 142 -0.71 10.92 3.42
C PHE A 142 -1.39 11.93 2.50
N ARG A 143 -1.26 13.22 2.81
CA ARG A 143 -1.84 14.34 2.04
C ARG A 143 -0.87 15.47 1.78
N ARG A 144 0.24 15.54 2.52
CA ARG A 144 1.23 16.62 2.46
C ARG A 144 2.64 16.10 2.22
N GLY A 145 3.51 16.96 1.69
CA GLY A 145 4.94 16.67 1.57
C GLY A 145 5.61 16.36 2.91
N ALA A 146 5.20 17.04 3.97
CA ALA A 146 5.69 16.77 5.33
C ALA A 146 5.25 15.38 5.86
N ASP A 147 4.10 14.86 5.43
CA ASP A 147 3.67 13.51 5.80
C ASP A 147 4.60 12.48 5.14
N VAL A 148 4.94 12.70 3.86
CA VAL A 148 5.88 11.85 3.12
C VAL A 148 7.25 11.89 3.77
N PHE A 149 7.75 13.08 4.10
CA PHE A 149 9.02 13.27 4.80
C PHE A 149 9.07 12.47 6.10
N LYS A 150 8.01 12.54 6.93
CA LYS A 150 7.92 11.79 8.19
C LYS A 150 7.92 10.27 7.97
N ALA A 151 7.21 9.76 6.97
CA ALA A 151 7.22 8.33 6.67
C ALA A 151 8.61 7.83 6.25
N LEU A 152 9.31 8.60 5.41
CA LEU A 152 10.69 8.30 5.02
C LEU A 152 11.62 8.33 6.25
N ALA A 153 11.47 9.33 7.13
CA ALA A 153 12.23 9.42 8.38
C ALA A 153 11.95 8.25 9.35
N CYS A 154 10.72 7.70 9.32
CA CYS A 154 10.37 6.47 10.05
C CYS A 154 10.92 5.19 9.40
N GLY A 155 11.59 5.28 8.24
CA GLY A 155 12.22 4.17 7.53
C GLY A 155 11.33 3.48 6.49
N ALA A 156 10.26 4.11 6.01
CA ALA A 156 9.61 3.67 4.78
C ALA A 156 10.47 4.01 3.56
N ASP A 157 10.46 3.15 2.54
CA ASP A 157 11.15 3.38 1.26
C ASP A 157 10.32 4.25 0.31
N ALA A 158 8.99 4.15 0.37
CA ALA A 158 8.08 5.03 -0.37
C ALA A 158 6.66 5.05 0.22
N VAL A 159 5.88 6.04 -0.22
CA VAL A 159 4.51 6.28 0.23
C VAL A 159 3.50 6.10 -0.91
N GLY A 160 2.46 5.32 -0.67
CA GLY A 160 1.32 5.15 -1.56
C GLY A 160 0.25 6.23 -1.38
N ILE A 161 -0.20 6.82 -2.49
CA ILE A 161 -1.24 7.87 -2.50
C ILE A 161 -2.52 7.34 -3.16
N GLY A 162 -3.59 7.26 -2.38
CA GLY A 162 -4.90 6.75 -2.84
C GLY A 162 -5.88 7.87 -3.21
N ARG A 163 -6.72 8.29 -2.25
CA ARG A 163 -7.81 9.27 -2.46
C ARG A 163 -7.38 10.56 -3.19
N PRO A 164 -6.24 11.22 -2.89
CA PRO A 164 -5.84 12.43 -3.62
C PRO A 164 -5.70 12.19 -5.13
N VAL A 165 -5.09 11.06 -5.52
CA VAL A 165 -4.94 10.67 -6.93
C VAL A 165 -6.29 10.37 -7.57
N LEU A 166 -7.26 9.84 -6.82
CA LEU A 166 -8.63 9.63 -7.31
C LEU A 166 -9.42 10.93 -7.50
N PHE A 167 -9.14 11.97 -6.70
CA PHE A 167 -9.82 13.27 -6.82
C PHE A 167 -9.31 14.08 -8.02
N GLY A 168 -8.04 13.93 -8.41
CA GLY A 168 -7.45 14.61 -9.57
C GLY A 168 -8.27 14.45 -10.86
N PRO A 169 -8.57 13.22 -11.32
CA PRO A 169 -9.38 12.96 -12.51
C PRO A 169 -10.75 13.60 -12.49
N ALA A 170 -11.39 13.67 -11.33
CA ALA A 170 -12.72 14.25 -11.19
C ALA A 170 -12.72 15.78 -11.45
N VAL A 171 -11.57 16.43 -11.26
CA VAL A 171 -11.41 17.89 -11.47
C VAL A 171 -10.80 18.20 -12.83
N GLY A 172 -9.87 17.38 -13.32
CA GLY A 172 -9.11 17.72 -14.53
C GLY A 172 -8.42 16.55 -15.19
N GLY A 173 -9.04 15.37 -15.22
CA GLY A 173 -8.50 14.23 -15.96
C GLY A 173 -7.09 13.81 -15.53
N TRP A 174 -6.25 13.46 -16.50
CA TRP A 174 -4.88 13.01 -16.22
C TRP A 174 -3.99 14.17 -15.77
N GLU A 175 -4.28 15.41 -16.18
CA GLU A 175 -3.61 16.62 -15.72
C GLU A 175 -3.87 16.88 -14.23
N GLY A 176 -5.06 16.55 -13.73
CA GLY A 176 -5.39 16.59 -12.31
C GLY A 176 -4.58 15.58 -11.49
N VAL A 177 -4.31 14.39 -12.05
CA VAL A 177 -3.40 13.41 -11.44
C VAL A 177 -1.98 13.97 -11.38
N GLN A 178 -1.47 14.52 -12.49
CA GLN A 178 -0.15 15.12 -12.53
C GLN A 178 -0.01 16.26 -11.53
N SER A 179 -1.00 17.14 -11.46
CA SER A 179 -1.04 18.26 -10.51
C SER A 179 -0.99 17.79 -9.06
N THR A 180 -1.67 16.68 -8.74
CA THR A 180 -1.65 16.07 -7.41
C THR A 180 -0.23 15.62 -7.03
N TYR A 181 0.46 14.90 -7.91
CA TYR A 181 1.83 14.47 -7.66
C TYR A 181 2.83 15.61 -7.65
N ALA A 182 2.69 16.59 -8.56
CA ALA A 182 3.54 17.77 -8.62
C ALA A 182 3.47 18.57 -7.31
N ARG A 183 2.26 18.77 -6.76
CA ARG A 183 2.07 19.46 -5.48
C ARG A 183 2.72 18.69 -4.32
N LEU A 184 2.55 17.37 -4.24
CA LEU A 184 3.18 16.57 -3.20
C LEU A 184 4.72 16.61 -3.29
N ALA A 185 5.26 16.57 -4.51
CA ALA A 185 6.71 16.67 -4.74
C ALA A 185 7.25 18.06 -4.37
N GLU A 186 6.54 19.13 -4.71
CA GLU A 186 6.86 20.50 -4.33
C GLU A 186 6.88 20.68 -2.81
N GLU A 187 5.82 20.21 -2.11
CA GLU A 187 5.76 20.28 -0.64
C GLU A 187 6.86 19.43 0.03
N LEU A 188 7.20 18.26 -0.54
CA LEU A 188 8.29 17.43 -0.03
C LEU A 188 9.63 18.14 -0.21
N ALA A 189 9.90 18.69 -1.40
CA ALA A 189 11.12 19.45 -1.69
C ALA A 189 11.26 20.67 -0.77
N PHE A 190 10.16 21.39 -0.51
CA PHE A 190 10.14 22.47 0.46
C PHE A 190 10.51 21.98 1.87
N THR A 191 9.90 20.87 2.31
CA THR A 191 10.20 20.27 3.63
C THR A 191 11.66 19.83 3.74
N MET A 192 12.21 19.22 2.69
CA MET A 192 13.62 18.82 2.61
C MET A 192 14.56 20.02 2.70
N ASN A 193 14.26 21.11 1.98
CA ASN A 193 15.04 22.34 2.02
C ASN A 193 15.05 22.94 3.43
N VAL A 194 13.89 23.06 4.07
CA VAL A 194 13.77 23.57 5.46
C VAL A 194 14.51 22.67 6.46
N ALA A 195 14.47 21.35 6.26
CA ALA A 195 15.19 20.38 7.08
C ALA A 195 16.71 20.33 6.79
N GLY A 196 17.18 21.03 5.77
CA GLY A 196 18.60 21.06 5.37
C GLY A 196 19.09 19.73 4.78
N VAL A 197 18.23 18.99 4.07
CA VAL A 197 18.61 17.74 3.39
C VAL A 197 18.50 17.87 1.89
N SER A 198 19.47 17.30 1.18
CA SER A 198 19.59 17.39 -0.28
C SER A 198 19.12 16.14 -1.00
N THR A 199 19.08 15.01 -0.29
CA THR A 199 18.70 13.70 -0.85
C THR A 199 17.73 12.97 0.06
N ILE A 200 16.94 12.04 -0.50
CA ILE A 200 16.04 11.18 0.28
C ILE A 200 16.81 10.34 1.30
N ALA A 201 18.02 9.89 0.95
CA ALA A 201 18.88 9.07 1.81
C ALA A 201 19.34 9.78 3.10
N GLU A 202 19.34 11.12 3.12
CA GLU A 202 19.67 11.89 4.32
C GLU A 202 18.50 11.96 5.32
N ILE A 203 17.27 11.67 4.88
CA ILE A 203 16.07 11.69 5.71
C ILE A 203 16.13 10.49 6.66
N THR A 204 16.29 10.78 7.95
CA THR A 204 16.51 9.80 9.01
C THR A 204 15.64 10.13 10.23
N ASP A 205 15.56 9.20 11.18
CA ASP A 205 14.78 9.33 12.42
C ASP A 205 15.17 10.55 13.27
N LYS A 206 16.38 11.10 13.12
CA LYS A 206 16.85 12.32 13.80
C LYS A 206 15.95 13.55 13.56
N PHE A 207 15.17 13.57 12.49
CA PHE A 207 14.23 14.66 12.18
C PHE A 207 12.88 14.51 12.86
N LEU A 208 12.64 13.37 13.53
CA LEU A 208 11.43 13.10 14.27
C LEU A 208 11.60 13.52 15.72
N ILE A 209 10.53 14.07 16.27
CA ILE A 209 10.39 14.31 17.70
C ILE A 209 9.17 13.55 18.18
N GLU A 210 9.29 12.83 19.29
CA GLU A 210 8.10 12.32 19.95
C GLU A 210 7.34 13.50 20.55
N PRO A 211 6.01 13.59 20.34
CA PRO A 211 5.22 14.57 21.05
C PRO A 211 5.43 14.33 22.55
N LYS A 212 5.87 15.35 23.27
CA LYS A 212 5.81 15.30 24.74
C LYS A 212 4.34 15.14 25.08
N ASN A 213 3.99 14.08 25.83
CA ASN A 213 2.66 13.94 26.41
C ASN A 213 2.42 15.18 27.28
N VAL A 214 1.63 16.12 26.77
CA VAL A 214 1.11 17.27 27.53
C VAL A 214 -0.27 16.90 28.05
#